data_AF-A0A7C0XGA6-F1
#
_entry.id   AF-A0A7C0XGA6-F1
#
_cell.length_a   1.000
_cell.length_b   1.000
_cell.length_c   1.000
_cell.angle_alpha   90.00
_cell.angle_beta   90.00
_cell.angle_gamma   90.00
#
_symmetry.space_group_name_H-M   'P 1'
#
loop_
_entity.id
_entity.type
_entity.pdbx_description
1 polymer ?
#
loop_
_entity_poly.entity_id
_entity_poly.type
_entity_poly.pdbx_seq_one_letter_code
_entity_poly.pdbx_strand_id
1 'polypeptide(L)'
;MSERVISERLFNRMKKLEKEGREVATHRDVPDYVTKAIGWLREIRETLSKVRKSIKDLEPIEEVAETIPYIAWLEYASEYLCYRLAECRTENIRRLEDCVIDTITAKMMKRLDETCEDLTGERCAHFSTNLVPSTICINELTACFRKLIEHLERTVGAERIEEKGDKYIIMERAGEKERKLLKVWLDTIDKLWKKDFYFPMDWKSLKGIALKGKLRLKVGFEHGNIAEIDIEKSAVEYHDDNDAVNREVHDLLEEYAECTCILSPFGVVCEKCNLEKATKILAGATSCDVRLENLMDRKELSEEQAIEEDKRELVRALELIEREVIRSS
;
A
#
# COMPACT_ATOMS: atom_id res chain seq x y z
N MET A 1 -9.36 23.15 -3.37
CA MET A 1 -9.83 22.45 -4.59
C MET A 1 -9.43 21.01 -4.42
N SER A 2 -10.35 20.05 -4.55
CA SER A 2 -10.02 18.63 -4.45
C SER A 2 -9.25 18.16 -5.68
N GLU A 3 -8.18 17.38 -5.48
CA GLU A 3 -7.35 16.81 -6.54
C GLU A 3 -7.67 15.32 -6.70
N ARG A 4 -7.71 14.80 -7.93
CA ARG A 4 -7.83 13.35 -8.13
C ARG A 4 -6.53 12.65 -7.70
N VAL A 5 -6.63 11.49 -7.08
CA VAL A 5 -5.47 10.65 -6.72
C VAL A 5 -4.54 10.45 -7.92
N ILE A 6 -5.12 10.06 -9.06
CA ILE A 6 -4.43 10.03 -10.35
C ILE A 6 -5.01 11.14 -11.21
N SER A 7 -4.16 12.07 -11.62
CA SER A 7 -4.58 13.20 -12.47
C SER A 7 -5.21 12.71 -13.77
N GLU A 8 -6.22 13.43 -14.27
CA GLU A 8 -6.88 13.10 -15.53
C GLU A 8 -5.89 13.07 -16.71
N ARG A 9 -4.89 13.94 -16.69
CA ARG A 9 -3.79 13.95 -17.66
C ARG A 9 -3.02 12.62 -17.65
N LEU A 10 -2.75 12.06 -16.47
CA LEU A 10 -2.01 10.80 -16.34
C LEU A 10 -2.86 9.62 -16.82
N PHE A 11 -4.15 9.56 -16.45
CA PHE A 11 -5.07 8.55 -16.99
C PHE A 11 -5.19 8.61 -18.51
N ASN A 12 -5.36 9.80 -19.08
CA ASN A 12 -5.44 9.99 -20.53
C ASN A 12 -4.14 9.55 -21.22
N ARG A 13 -2.99 9.78 -20.59
CA ARG A 13 -1.71 9.28 -21.09
C ARG A 13 -1.64 7.75 -21.08
N MET A 14 -2.09 7.09 -20.02
CA MET A 14 -2.14 5.63 -19.97
C MET A 14 -3.03 5.06 -21.09
N LYS A 15 -4.25 5.59 -21.26
CA LYS A 15 -5.17 5.19 -22.34
C LYS A 15 -4.56 5.37 -23.73
N LYS A 16 -3.83 6.47 -23.94
CA LYS A 16 -3.11 6.72 -25.19
C LYS A 16 -2.02 5.67 -25.45
N LEU A 17 -1.20 5.37 -24.43
CA LEU A 17 -0.13 4.37 -24.53
C LEU A 17 -0.66 2.97 -24.76
N GLU A 18 -1.80 2.62 -24.16
CA GLU A 18 -2.47 1.35 -24.41
C GLU A 18 -2.91 1.23 -25.88
N LYS A 19 -3.50 2.29 -26.45
CA LYS A 19 -3.84 2.34 -27.88
C LYS A 19 -2.61 2.24 -28.78
N GLU A 20 -1.54 2.96 -28.45
CA GLU A 20 -0.26 2.90 -29.17
C GLU A 20 0.36 1.50 -29.11
N GLY A 21 0.25 0.79 -27.98
CA GLY A 21 0.73 -0.59 -27.84
C GLY A 21 0.02 -1.56 -28.78
N ARG A 22 -1.31 -1.46 -28.91
CA ARG A 22 -2.08 -2.25 -29.89
C ARG A 22 -1.66 -1.95 -31.33
N GLU A 23 -1.40 -0.68 -31.65
CA GLU A 23 -0.91 -0.28 -32.97
C GLU A 23 0.48 -0.89 -33.26
N VAL A 24 1.40 -0.81 -32.31
CA VAL A 24 2.75 -1.39 -32.43
C VAL A 24 2.68 -2.90 -32.64
N ALA A 25 1.83 -3.61 -31.88
CA ALA A 25 1.67 -5.05 -32.03
C ALA A 25 1.13 -5.46 -33.42
N THR A 26 0.26 -4.64 -34.01
CA THR A 26 -0.40 -4.93 -35.30
C THR A 26 0.57 -4.87 -36.49
N HIS A 27 1.53 -3.95 -36.47
CA HIS A 27 2.49 -3.73 -37.57
C HIS A 27 3.74 -4.61 -37.40
N ARG A 28 3.51 -5.91 -37.21
CA ARG A 28 4.55 -6.88 -36.82
C ARG A 28 5.63 -7.12 -37.88
N ASP A 29 5.28 -6.91 -39.14
CA ASP A 29 6.06 -7.17 -40.35
C ASP A 29 6.70 -5.91 -40.94
N VAL A 30 6.35 -4.72 -40.41
CA VAL A 30 6.86 -3.44 -40.90
C VAL A 30 8.29 -3.21 -40.38
N PRO A 31 9.26 -2.90 -41.25
CA PRO A 31 10.61 -2.53 -40.83
C PRO A 31 10.62 -1.35 -39.84
N ASP A 32 11.58 -1.35 -38.93
CA ASP A 32 11.82 -0.32 -37.90
C ASP A 32 10.79 -0.22 -36.76
N TYR A 33 9.78 -1.09 -36.73
CA TYR A 33 8.85 -1.16 -35.60
C TYR A 33 9.50 -1.65 -34.30
N VAL A 34 10.65 -2.31 -34.36
CA VAL A 34 11.51 -2.58 -33.18
C VAL A 34 11.90 -1.27 -32.48
N THR A 35 12.31 -0.24 -33.22
CA THR A 35 12.69 1.05 -32.64
C THR A 35 11.48 1.77 -32.04
N LYS A 36 10.32 1.71 -32.72
CA LYS A 36 9.07 2.28 -32.22
C LYS A 36 8.61 1.60 -30.93
N ALA A 37 8.71 0.27 -30.85
CA ALA A 37 8.39 -0.51 -29.66
C ALA A 37 9.29 -0.14 -28.47
N ILE A 38 10.60 0.03 -28.68
CA ILE A 38 11.53 0.50 -27.64
C ILE A 38 11.10 1.87 -27.08
N GLY A 39 10.74 2.82 -27.97
CA GLY A 39 10.24 4.14 -27.56
C GLY A 39 8.99 4.03 -26.70
N TRP A 40 8.00 3.26 -27.17
CA TRP A 40 6.76 3.01 -26.45
C TRP A 40 6.99 2.39 -25.06
N LEU A 41 7.86 1.38 -24.93
CA LEU A 41 8.18 0.74 -23.64
C LEU A 41 8.79 1.71 -22.63
N ARG A 42 9.62 2.65 -23.08
CA ARG A 42 10.17 3.71 -22.22
C ARG A 42 9.06 4.63 -21.71
N GLU A 43 8.15 5.04 -22.59
CA GLU A 43 7.01 5.88 -22.22
C GLU A 43 6.04 5.17 -21.24
N ILE A 44 5.84 3.85 -21.40
CA ILE A 44 5.11 3.01 -20.44
C ILE A 44 5.78 3.08 -19.07
N ARG A 45 7.07 2.78 -18.96
CA ARG A 45 7.82 2.79 -17.69
C ARG A 45 7.79 4.16 -17.00
N GLU A 46 8.01 5.24 -17.75
CA GLU A 46 7.92 6.59 -17.19
C GLU A 46 6.51 6.92 -16.68
N THR A 47 5.48 6.41 -17.35
CA THR A 47 4.09 6.60 -16.94
C THR A 47 3.77 5.79 -15.69
N LEU A 48 4.19 4.53 -15.64
CA LEU A 48 4.04 3.66 -14.47
C LEU A 48 4.73 4.22 -13.23
N SER A 49 5.95 4.74 -13.37
CA SER A 49 6.67 5.38 -12.26
C SER A 49 5.90 6.57 -11.68
N LYS A 50 5.25 7.37 -12.55
CA LYS A 50 4.38 8.47 -12.12
C LYS A 50 3.12 7.97 -11.43
N VAL A 51 2.47 6.92 -11.97
CA VAL A 51 1.29 6.29 -11.35
C VAL A 51 1.65 5.74 -9.97
N ARG A 52 2.72 4.97 -9.86
CA ARG A 52 3.23 4.44 -8.59
C ARG A 52 3.47 5.55 -7.58
N LYS A 53 4.11 6.65 -8.00
CA LYS A 53 4.33 7.82 -7.13
C LYS A 53 3.01 8.48 -6.69
N SER A 54 2.01 8.56 -7.57
CA SER A 54 0.70 9.13 -7.27
C SER A 54 -0.09 8.33 -6.24
N ILE A 55 0.03 7.00 -6.26
CA ILE A 55 -0.72 6.11 -5.36
C ILE A 55 0.08 5.67 -4.14
N LYS A 56 1.41 5.91 -4.09
CA LYS A 56 2.28 5.44 -3.00
C LYS A 56 1.81 5.88 -1.61
N ASP A 57 1.36 7.12 -1.48
CA ASP A 57 0.93 7.64 -0.17
C ASP A 57 -0.43 7.08 0.28
N LEU A 58 -1.09 6.29 -0.59
CA LEU A 58 -2.31 5.56 -0.33
C LEU A 58 -2.07 4.06 -0.09
N GLU A 59 -0.81 3.61 0.03
CA GLU A 59 -0.45 2.23 0.40
C GLU A 59 -1.22 1.67 1.62
N PRO A 60 -1.61 2.46 2.65
CA PRO A 60 -2.45 1.92 3.73
C PRO A 60 -3.84 1.44 3.27
N ILE A 61 -4.26 1.77 2.05
CA ILE A 61 -5.47 1.22 1.42
C ILE A 61 -5.08 -0.11 0.77
N GLU A 62 -5.61 -1.22 1.29
CA GLU A 62 -5.35 -2.60 0.82
C GLU A 62 -5.39 -2.73 -0.71
N GLU A 63 -6.46 -2.25 -1.35
CA GLU A 63 -6.63 -2.33 -2.80
C GLU A 63 -5.52 -1.57 -3.56
N VAL A 64 -4.96 -0.52 -2.96
CA VAL A 64 -3.82 0.22 -3.51
C VAL A 64 -2.50 -0.51 -3.23
N ALA A 65 -2.35 -1.09 -2.04
CA ALA A 65 -1.17 -1.88 -1.67
C ALA A 65 -0.93 -3.02 -2.67
N GLU A 66 -1.97 -3.78 -3.00
CA GLU A 66 -1.93 -4.88 -3.98
C GLU A 66 -1.61 -4.41 -5.39
N THR A 67 -1.96 -3.16 -5.74
CA THR A 67 -1.65 -2.57 -7.04
C THR A 67 -0.14 -2.30 -7.21
N ILE A 68 0.60 -2.04 -6.14
CA ILE A 68 2.03 -1.65 -6.21
C ILE A 68 2.90 -2.79 -6.77
N PRO A 69 2.83 -4.05 -6.29
CA PRO A 69 3.52 -5.17 -6.90
C PRO A 69 3.20 -5.35 -8.38
N TYR A 70 1.92 -5.18 -8.76
CA TYR A 70 1.50 -5.31 -10.16
C TYR A 70 2.16 -4.27 -11.07
N ILE A 71 2.20 -3.01 -10.64
CA ILE A 71 2.93 -1.95 -11.36
C ILE A 71 4.41 -2.30 -11.49
N ALA A 72 5.05 -2.78 -10.41
CA ALA A 72 6.46 -3.13 -10.43
C ALA A 72 6.77 -4.26 -11.43
N TRP A 73 5.96 -5.32 -11.47
CA TRP A 73 6.12 -6.39 -12.46
C TRP A 73 5.90 -5.91 -13.88
N LEU A 74 5.00 -4.95 -14.09
CA LEU A 74 4.75 -4.36 -15.41
C LEU A 74 5.94 -3.49 -15.86
N GLU A 75 6.57 -2.75 -14.94
CA GLU A 75 7.82 -2.03 -15.17
C GLU A 75 8.97 -2.99 -15.53
N TYR A 76 9.12 -4.10 -14.79
CA TYR A 76 10.15 -5.11 -15.05
C TYR A 76 9.94 -5.80 -16.40
N ALA A 77 8.74 -6.30 -16.69
CA ALA A 77 8.44 -6.93 -17.98
C ALA A 77 8.71 -5.97 -19.15
N SER A 78 8.33 -4.70 -19.00
CA SER A 78 8.60 -3.66 -19.99
C SER A 78 10.10 -3.40 -20.19
N GLU A 79 10.88 -3.42 -19.12
CA GLU A 79 12.33 -3.22 -19.15
C GLU A 79 13.06 -4.37 -19.85
N TYR A 80 12.77 -5.61 -19.49
CA TYR A 80 13.41 -6.78 -20.10
C TYR A 80 13.06 -6.93 -21.58
N LEU A 81 11.79 -6.69 -21.95
CA LEU A 81 11.40 -6.65 -23.36
C LEU A 81 12.13 -5.52 -24.12
N CYS A 82 12.34 -4.37 -23.49
CA CYS A 82 13.09 -3.27 -24.09
C CYS A 82 14.55 -3.63 -24.36
N TYR A 83 15.22 -4.32 -23.42
CA TYR A 83 16.57 -4.84 -23.62
C TYR A 83 16.61 -5.85 -24.77
N ARG A 84 15.69 -6.81 -24.80
CA ARG A 84 15.66 -7.81 -25.88
C ARG A 84 15.44 -7.20 -27.26
N LEU A 85 14.53 -6.22 -27.37
CA LEU A 85 14.32 -5.49 -28.62
C LEU A 85 15.57 -4.69 -29.04
N ALA A 86 16.30 -4.13 -28.07
CA ALA A 86 17.56 -3.44 -28.37
C ALA A 86 18.63 -4.39 -28.91
N GLU A 87 18.74 -5.61 -28.37
CA GLU A 87 19.61 -6.67 -28.88
C GLU A 87 19.23 -7.09 -30.30
N CYS A 88 17.96 -7.40 -30.55
CA CYS A 88 17.45 -7.70 -31.90
C CYS A 88 17.83 -6.61 -32.90
N ARG A 89 17.70 -5.34 -32.51
CA ARG A 89 18.12 -4.22 -33.36
C ARG A 89 19.61 -4.23 -33.66
N THR A 90 20.47 -4.59 -32.70
CA THR A 90 21.92 -4.73 -32.92
C THR A 90 22.27 -5.94 -33.81
N GLU A 91 21.44 -6.99 -33.77
CA GLU A 91 21.50 -8.15 -34.67
C GLU A 91 20.91 -7.85 -36.07
N ASN A 92 20.53 -6.60 -36.33
CA ASN A 92 19.86 -6.13 -37.54
C ASN A 92 18.48 -6.78 -37.81
N ILE A 93 17.83 -7.29 -36.77
CA ILE A 93 16.44 -7.73 -36.80
C ILE A 93 15.55 -6.48 -36.65
N ARG A 94 14.79 -6.16 -37.71
CA ARG A 94 14.01 -4.91 -37.80
C ARG A 94 12.50 -5.10 -37.64
N ARG A 95 12.00 -6.32 -37.82
CA ARG A 95 10.59 -6.69 -37.69
C ARG A 95 10.34 -7.33 -36.33
N LEU A 96 9.18 -7.05 -35.74
CA LEU A 96 8.82 -7.57 -34.41
C LEU A 96 8.52 -9.07 -34.43
N GLU A 97 8.03 -9.59 -35.57
CA GLU A 97 7.77 -11.02 -35.75
C GLU A 97 9.04 -11.88 -35.78
N ASP A 98 10.16 -11.29 -36.21
CA ASP A 98 11.46 -11.98 -36.31
C ASP A 98 12.25 -11.93 -34.99
N CYS A 99 11.91 -11.00 -34.09
CA CYS A 99 12.56 -10.85 -32.80
C CYS A 99 11.86 -11.71 -31.76
N VAL A 100 12.46 -12.85 -31.39
CA VAL A 100 11.91 -13.74 -30.35
C VAL A 100 12.35 -13.26 -28.97
N ILE A 101 11.42 -13.29 -27.99
CA ILE A 101 11.75 -12.94 -26.60
C ILE A 101 12.62 -14.01 -25.95
N ASP A 102 13.46 -13.62 -24.99
CA ASP A 102 14.29 -14.58 -24.24
C ASP A 102 13.55 -15.20 -23.03
N THR A 103 14.20 -16.16 -22.39
CA THR A 103 13.67 -16.86 -21.22
C THR A 103 13.46 -15.95 -20.01
N ILE A 104 14.25 -14.88 -19.87
CA ILE A 104 14.14 -13.96 -18.74
C ILE A 104 12.88 -13.10 -18.92
N THR A 105 12.69 -12.54 -20.10
CA THR A 105 11.50 -11.80 -20.51
C THR A 105 10.25 -12.65 -20.32
N ALA A 106 10.29 -13.92 -20.75
CA ALA A 106 9.16 -14.85 -20.56
C ALA A 106 8.84 -15.10 -19.08
N LYS A 107 9.87 -15.22 -18.21
CA LYS A 107 9.68 -15.33 -16.75
C LYS A 107 9.04 -14.06 -16.16
N MET A 108 9.45 -12.88 -16.61
CA MET A 108 8.86 -11.62 -16.14
C MET A 108 7.39 -11.51 -16.56
N MET A 109 7.07 -11.86 -17.80
CA MET A 109 5.68 -11.91 -18.28
C MET A 109 4.83 -12.91 -17.48
N LYS A 110 5.40 -14.05 -17.09
CA LYS A 110 4.71 -15.02 -16.21
C LYS A 110 4.39 -14.43 -14.84
N ARG A 111 5.36 -13.77 -14.19
CA ARG A 111 5.12 -13.12 -12.89
C ARG A 111 4.10 -11.99 -12.98
N LEU A 112 4.15 -11.22 -14.07
CA LEU A 112 3.17 -10.17 -14.35
C LEU A 112 1.76 -10.76 -14.49
N ASP A 113 1.61 -11.86 -15.22
CA ASP A 113 0.32 -12.54 -15.40
C ASP A 113 -0.23 -13.12 -14.10
N GLU A 114 0.60 -13.82 -13.33
CA GLU A 114 0.24 -14.35 -11.99
C GLU A 114 -0.25 -13.20 -11.09
N THR A 115 0.49 -12.09 -11.04
CA THR A 115 0.10 -10.91 -10.24
C THR A 115 -1.17 -10.22 -10.76
N CYS A 116 -1.42 -10.24 -12.07
CA CYS A 116 -2.66 -9.72 -12.64
C CYS A 116 -3.87 -10.57 -12.23
N GLU A 117 -3.70 -11.89 -12.25
CA GLU A 117 -4.75 -12.84 -11.85
C GLU A 117 -5.08 -12.67 -10.36
N ASP A 118 -4.07 -12.54 -9.50
CA ASP A 118 -4.26 -12.26 -8.07
C ASP A 118 -5.02 -10.94 -7.85
N LEU A 119 -4.63 -9.87 -8.55
CA LEU A 119 -5.21 -8.52 -8.37
C LEU A 119 -6.61 -8.36 -8.99
N THR A 120 -6.88 -9.04 -10.10
CA THR A 120 -8.09 -8.77 -10.92
C THR A 120 -9.02 -9.96 -11.06
N GLY A 121 -8.61 -11.15 -10.61
CA GLY A 121 -9.30 -12.42 -10.85
C GLY A 121 -9.20 -12.92 -12.29
N GLU A 122 -8.45 -12.23 -13.16
CA GLU A 122 -8.34 -12.55 -14.57
C GLU A 122 -6.90 -12.47 -15.06
N ARG A 123 -6.52 -13.44 -15.89
CA ARG A 123 -5.23 -13.46 -16.58
C ARG A 123 -5.14 -12.38 -17.65
N CYS A 124 -3.93 -11.90 -17.93
CA CYS A 124 -3.66 -10.90 -18.95
C CYS A 124 -2.69 -11.35 -20.04
N ALA A 125 -1.98 -12.47 -19.84
CA ALA A 125 -1.09 -13.08 -20.81
C ALA A 125 -1.29 -14.60 -20.88
N HIS A 126 -1.14 -15.18 -22.06
CA HIS A 126 -1.32 -16.61 -22.30
C HIS A 126 -0.09 -17.26 -22.93
N PHE A 127 0.56 -16.56 -23.86
CA PHE A 127 1.60 -17.13 -24.72
C PHE A 127 3.01 -16.70 -24.35
N SER A 128 3.20 -15.46 -23.91
CA SER A 128 4.51 -14.86 -23.63
C SER A 128 5.12 -15.33 -22.31
N THR A 129 4.50 -16.31 -21.68
CA THR A 129 5.14 -17.15 -20.64
C THR A 129 6.14 -18.15 -21.22
N ASN A 130 6.20 -18.25 -22.56
CA ASN A 130 7.16 -19.04 -23.33
C ASN A 130 7.91 -18.15 -24.36
N LEU A 131 8.87 -18.74 -25.07
CA LEU A 131 9.59 -18.07 -26.15
C LEU A 131 8.64 -17.82 -27.33
N VAL A 132 8.32 -16.56 -27.57
CA VAL A 132 7.41 -16.12 -28.64
C VAL A 132 7.97 -14.91 -29.38
N PRO A 133 7.50 -14.61 -30.60
CA PRO A 133 7.78 -13.34 -31.25
C PRO A 133 7.40 -12.14 -30.39
N SER A 134 8.21 -11.08 -30.43
CA SER A 134 8.02 -9.87 -29.61
C SER A 134 6.69 -9.17 -29.90
N THR A 135 6.13 -9.31 -31.11
CA THR A 135 4.77 -8.85 -31.42
C THR A 135 3.70 -9.45 -30.48
N ILE A 136 3.80 -10.74 -30.16
CA ILE A 136 2.88 -11.42 -29.23
C ILE A 136 3.09 -10.85 -27.81
N CYS A 137 4.35 -10.71 -27.40
CA CYS A 137 4.70 -10.17 -26.09
C CYS A 137 4.23 -8.72 -25.90
N ILE A 138 4.36 -7.87 -26.91
CA ILE A 138 3.86 -6.48 -26.89
C ILE A 138 2.33 -6.46 -26.76
N ASN A 139 1.63 -7.33 -27.49
CA ASN A 139 0.18 -7.42 -27.41
C ASN A 139 -0.30 -7.83 -26.01
N GLU A 140 0.34 -8.83 -25.40
CA GLU A 140 -0.03 -9.29 -24.05
C GLU A 140 0.38 -8.29 -22.96
N LEU A 141 1.55 -7.66 -23.07
CA LEU A 141 1.94 -6.56 -22.17
C LEU A 141 0.94 -5.40 -22.24
N THR A 142 0.44 -5.08 -23.45
CA THR A 142 -0.61 -4.08 -23.63
C THR A 142 -1.92 -4.50 -22.97
N ALA A 143 -2.29 -5.78 -23.04
CA ALA A 143 -3.46 -6.31 -22.36
C ALA A 143 -3.33 -6.22 -20.83
N CYS A 144 -2.17 -6.58 -20.26
CA CYS A 144 -1.87 -6.39 -18.84
C CYS A 144 -1.94 -4.91 -18.43
N PHE A 145 -1.39 -4.01 -19.24
CA PHE A 145 -1.45 -2.58 -18.99
C PHE A 145 -2.88 -2.04 -19.03
N ARG A 146 -3.74 -2.55 -19.92
CA ARG A 146 -5.18 -2.24 -19.92
C ARG A 146 -5.86 -2.71 -18.62
N LYS A 147 -5.54 -3.91 -18.13
CA LYS A 147 -6.08 -4.41 -16.85
C LYS A 147 -5.71 -3.51 -15.68
N LEU A 148 -4.48 -2.97 -15.66
CA LEU A 148 -4.08 -1.95 -14.68
C LEU A 148 -4.95 -0.69 -14.78
N ILE A 149 -5.20 -0.18 -15.98
CA ILE A 149 -6.05 1.01 -16.18
C ILE A 149 -7.47 0.74 -15.65
N GLU A 150 -8.07 -0.39 -16.03
CA GLU A 150 -9.42 -0.77 -15.60
C GLU A 150 -9.51 -0.96 -14.08
N HIS A 151 -8.47 -1.51 -13.46
CA HIS A 151 -8.40 -1.65 -11.99
C HIS A 151 -8.32 -0.28 -11.31
N LEU A 152 -7.37 0.58 -11.74
CA LEU A 152 -7.20 1.92 -11.17
C LEU A 152 -8.44 2.81 -11.36
N GLU A 153 -9.15 2.68 -12.48
CA GLU A 153 -10.41 3.40 -12.69
C GLU A 153 -11.49 2.99 -11.69
N ARG A 154 -11.55 1.69 -11.35
CA ARG A 154 -12.50 1.14 -10.38
C ARG A 154 -12.15 1.51 -8.93
N THR A 155 -10.88 1.44 -8.56
CA THR A 155 -10.44 1.61 -7.17
C THR A 155 -10.22 3.08 -6.78
N VAL A 156 -9.48 3.84 -7.60
CA VAL A 156 -9.07 5.21 -7.26
C VAL A 156 -9.51 6.27 -8.28
N GLY A 157 -10.17 5.87 -9.37
CA GLY A 157 -10.51 6.76 -10.49
C GLY A 157 -11.51 7.87 -10.14
N ALA A 158 -12.44 7.60 -9.23
CA ALA A 158 -13.40 8.57 -8.71
C ALA A 158 -12.94 9.26 -7.41
N GLU A 159 -11.88 8.74 -6.79
CA GLU A 159 -11.42 9.19 -5.50
C GLU A 159 -10.66 10.51 -5.61
N ARG A 160 -10.97 11.43 -4.69
CA ARG A 160 -10.39 12.76 -4.65
C ARG A 160 -9.83 13.04 -3.27
N ILE A 161 -8.64 13.62 -3.26
CA ILE A 161 -7.98 14.14 -2.08
C ILE A 161 -8.48 15.57 -1.88
N GLU A 162 -9.10 15.83 -0.73
CA GLU A 162 -9.49 17.18 -0.34
C GLU A 162 -8.33 17.91 0.34
N GLU A 163 -7.63 17.20 1.23
CA GLU A 163 -6.54 17.74 2.03
C GLU A 163 -5.44 16.70 2.21
N LYS A 164 -4.19 17.14 2.20
CA LYS A 164 -3.03 16.28 2.40
C LYS A 164 -1.99 17.00 3.25
N GLY A 165 -1.59 16.35 4.34
CA GLY A 165 -0.46 16.74 5.16
C GLY A 165 0.67 15.70 5.12
N ASP A 166 1.71 15.93 5.92
CA ASP A 166 2.85 15.03 6.02
C ASP A 166 2.42 13.61 6.45
N LYS A 167 1.64 13.53 7.54
CA LYS A 167 1.17 12.28 8.14
C LYS A 167 -0.26 11.89 7.81
N TYR A 168 -0.96 12.67 6.98
CA TYR A 168 -2.35 12.36 6.68
C TYR A 168 -2.81 12.69 5.27
N ILE A 169 -3.90 12.03 4.87
CA ILE A 169 -4.72 12.33 3.69
C ILE A 169 -6.18 12.33 4.13
N ILE A 170 -6.93 13.35 3.73
CA ILE A 170 -8.39 13.41 3.87
C ILE A 170 -8.99 13.34 2.47
N MET A 171 -9.79 12.31 2.25
CA MET A 171 -10.53 12.13 1.00
C MET A 171 -11.78 13.00 1.01
N GLU A 172 -12.21 13.49 -0.15
CA GLU A 172 -13.36 14.40 -0.33
C GLU A 172 -14.67 13.84 0.27
N ARG A 173 -14.80 12.52 0.35
CA ARG A 173 -15.98 11.83 0.91
C ARG A 173 -15.89 11.55 2.42
N ALA A 174 -14.77 11.90 3.07
CA ALA A 174 -14.61 11.71 4.50
C ALA A 174 -15.50 12.69 5.29
N GLY A 175 -16.32 12.14 6.18
CA GLY A 175 -17.22 12.91 7.04
C GLY A 175 -16.52 13.54 8.24
N GLU A 176 -17.32 14.18 9.10
CA GLU A 176 -16.82 14.89 10.28
C GLU A 176 -16.23 13.93 11.33
N LYS A 177 -16.81 12.73 11.49
CA LYS A 177 -16.33 11.73 12.46
C LYS A 177 -14.95 11.19 12.09
N GLU A 178 -14.76 10.88 10.82
CA GLU A 178 -13.49 10.42 10.23
C GLU A 178 -12.39 11.46 10.48
N ARG A 179 -12.68 12.72 10.20
CA ARG A 179 -11.76 13.84 10.41
C ARG A 179 -11.44 14.04 11.89
N LYS A 180 -12.44 13.92 12.76
CA LYS A 180 -12.25 14.01 14.21
C LYS A 180 -11.31 12.91 14.70
N LEU A 181 -11.54 11.65 14.32
CA LEU A 181 -10.68 10.53 14.73
C LEU A 181 -9.28 10.66 14.14
N LEU A 182 -9.14 11.01 12.86
CA LEU A 182 -7.83 11.29 12.26
C LEU A 182 -7.08 12.39 13.03
N LYS A 183 -7.77 13.46 13.44
CA LYS A 183 -7.17 14.52 14.25
C LYS A 183 -6.73 14.01 15.63
N VAL A 184 -7.55 13.20 16.30
CA VAL A 184 -7.19 12.56 17.58
C VAL A 184 -5.93 11.72 17.40
N TRP A 185 -5.84 10.95 16.32
CA TRP A 185 -4.65 10.17 15.99
C TRP A 185 -3.43 11.06 15.79
N LEU A 186 -3.54 12.11 14.95
CA LEU A 186 -2.46 13.07 14.68
C LEU A 186 -1.93 13.76 15.94
N ASP A 187 -2.84 14.26 16.79
CA ASP A 187 -2.48 14.90 18.06
C ASP A 187 -1.78 13.91 19.00
N THR A 188 -2.18 12.62 18.94
CA THR A 188 -1.61 11.56 19.78
C THR A 188 -0.21 11.15 19.30
N ILE A 189 -0.01 10.94 18.00
CA ILE A 189 1.32 10.57 17.47
C ILE A 189 2.34 11.70 17.74
N ASP A 190 1.94 12.97 17.63
CA ASP A 190 2.81 14.12 17.95
C ASP A 190 3.20 14.13 19.44
N LYS A 191 2.27 13.76 20.33
CA LYS A 191 2.52 13.67 21.77
C LYS A 191 3.47 12.54 22.11
N LEU A 192 3.27 11.37 21.50
CA LEU A 192 4.11 10.19 21.70
C LEU A 192 5.53 10.40 21.14
N TRP A 193 5.65 11.03 19.98
CA TRP A 193 6.94 11.42 19.41
C TRP A 193 7.76 12.32 20.37
N LYS A 194 7.12 13.33 20.97
CA LYS A 194 7.77 14.22 21.97
C LYS A 194 8.17 13.52 23.26
N LYS A 195 7.68 12.30 23.50
CA LYS A 195 8.00 11.46 24.66
C LYS A 195 8.92 10.30 24.30
N ASP A 196 9.53 10.33 23.10
CA ASP A 196 10.47 9.32 22.61
C ASP A 196 9.86 7.89 22.49
N PHE A 197 8.55 7.79 22.25
CA PHE A 197 7.87 6.48 22.07
C PHE A 197 8.12 5.82 20.71
N TYR A 198 8.65 6.56 19.73
CA TYR A 198 8.84 6.03 18.37
C TYR A 198 10.30 5.99 17.96
N PHE A 199 10.64 4.94 17.24
CA PHE A 199 11.86 4.90 16.47
C PHE A 199 11.76 5.86 15.26
N PRO A 200 12.83 6.56 14.86
CA PRO A 200 12.76 7.55 13.79
C PRO A 200 12.29 7.01 12.43
N MET A 201 12.49 5.72 12.15
CA MET A 201 11.99 5.10 10.90
C MET A 201 10.48 4.88 10.94
N ASP A 202 9.95 4.37 12.04
CA ASP A 202 8.50 4.19 12.23
C ASP A 202 7.78 5.53 12.23
N TRP A 203 8.32 6.53 12.95
CA TRP A 203 7.78 7.89 12.90
C TRP A 203 7.65 8.38 11.46
N LYS A 204 8.66 8.13 10.61
CA LYS A 204 8.65 8.54 9.20
C LYS A 204 7.62 7.78 8.37
N SER A 205 7.32 6.53 8.67
CA SER A 205 6.38 5.71 7.90
C SER A 205 4.90 5.93 8.27
N LEU A 206 4.62 6.49 9.45
CA LEU A 206 3.26 6.78 9.89
C LEU A 206 2.44 7.54 8.84
N LYS A 207 1.23 7.03 8.57
CA LYS A 207 0.27 7.67 7.65
C LYS A 207 -1.17 7.34 8.03
N GLY A 208 -2.01 8.35 8.22
CA GLY A 208 -3.46 8.19 8.40
C GLY A 208 -4.26 8.63 7.17
N ILE A 209 -5.30 7.87 6.81
CA ILE A 209 -6.17 8.17 5.68
C ILE A 209 -7.62 8.13 6.13
N ALA A 210 -8.27 9.29 6.11
CA ALA A 210 -9.70 9.42 6.36
C ALA A 210 -10.49 9.17 5.07
N LEU A 211 -11.34 8.15 5.09
CA LEU A 211 -12.19 7.68 3.99
C LEU A 211 -13.65 7.70 4.45
N LYS A 212 -14.62 7.63 3.53
CA LYS A 212 -16.04 7.58 3.93
C LYS A 212 -16.31 6.37 4.83
N GLY A 213 -16.75 6.61 6.08
CA GLY A 213 -17.09 5.57 7.05
C GLY A 213 -15.90 4.88 7.71
N LYS A 214 -14.66 5.21 7.33
CA LYS A 214 -13.46 4.47 7.73
C LYS A 214 -12.24 5.35 7.98
N LEU A 215 -11.36 4.89 8.86
CA LEU A 215 -10.00 5.42 9.02
C LEU A 215 -9.01 4.28 8.79
N ARG A 216 -8.03 4.46 7.90
CA ARG A 216 -6.92 3.51 7.69
C ARG A 216 -5.62 4.14 8.16
N LEU A 217 -4.85 3.43 8.96
CA LEU A 217 -3.66 3.92 9.64
C LEU A 217 -2.50 2.97 9.34
N LYS A 218 -1.39 3.49 8.82
CA LYS A 218 -0.10 2.79 8.85
C LYS A 218 0.58 3.11 10.17
N VAL A 219 0.81 2.06 10.96
CA VAL A 219 1.20 2.11 12.37
C VAL A 219 2.59 1.49 12.60
N GLY A 220 3.40 1.33 11.56
CA GLY A 220 4.79 0.88 11.65
C GLY A 220 5.55 1.06 10.33
N PHE A 221 6.84 0.78 10.32
CA PHE A 221 7.66 0.79 9.10
C PHE A 221 7.38 -0.43 8.21
N GLU A 222 7.27 -1.60 8.82
CA GLU A 222 7.11 -2.87 8.12
C GLU A 222 5.80 -2.95 7.34
N HIS A 223 5.84 -3.76 6.29
CA HIS A 223 4.65 -4.03 5.48
C HIS A 223 3.66 -4.86 6.31
N GLY A 224 2.38 -4.50 6.29
CA GLY A 224 1.35 -5.18 7.08
C GLY A 224 0.98 -4.48 8.40
N ASN A 225 1.83 -3.58 8.91
CA ASN A 225 1.55 -2.81 10.14
C ASN A 225 0.48 -1.73 9.88
N ILE A 226 -0.77 -2.18 9.78
CA ILE A 226 -1.93 -1.41 9.37
C ILE A 226 -3.03 -1.62 10.41
N ALA A 227 -3.75 -0.53 10.70
CA ALA A 227 -5.00 -0.57 11.43
C ALA A 227 -6.14 0.04 10.61
N GLU A 228 -7.30 -0.58 10.67
CA GLU A 228 -8.54 -0.07 10.10
C GLU A 228 -9.55 0.20 11.22
N ILE A 229 -10.26 1.33 11.14
CA ILE A 229 -11.38 1.66 12.01
C ILE A 229 -12.63 1.80 11.15
N ASP A 230 -13.61 0.91 11.34
CA ASP A 230 -14.95 1.03 10.77
C ASP A 230 -15.81 1.84 11.74
N ILE A 231 -16.12 3.09 11.34
CA ILE A 231 -16.77 4.07 12.20
C ILE A 231 -18.25 3.73 12.42
N GLU A 232 -18.90 3.12 11.43
CA GLU A 232 -20.31 2.76 11.52
C GLU A 232 -20.51 1.55 12.44
N LYS A 233 -19.61 0.57 12.35
CA LYS A 233 -19.66 -0.64 13.20
C LYS A 233 -18.99 -0.45 14.56
N SER A 234 -18.29 0.66 14.76
CA SER A 234 -17.43 0.87 15.93
C SER A 234 -16.45 -0.31 16.11
N ALA A 235 -15.84 -0.70 15.00
CA ALA A 235 -14.93 -1.85 14.93
C ALA A 235 -13.51 -1.40 14.59
N VAL A 236 -12.54 -2.17 15.05
CA VAL A 236 -11.11 -1.94 14.84
C VAL A 236 -10.47 -3.25 14.40
N GLU A 237 -9.68 -3.19 13.35
CA GLU A 237 -8.80 -4.28 12.91
C GLU A 237 -7.37 -3.77 12.97
N TYR A 238 -6.47 -4.55 13.58
CA TYR A 238 -5.05 -4.26 13.69
C TYR A 238 -4.26 -5.46 13.17
N HIS A 239 -3.26 -5.22 12.35
CA HIS A 239 -2.41 -6.25 11.76
C HIS A 239 -0.94 -5.98 12.07
N ASP A 240 -0.25 -7.00 12.55
CA ASP A 240 1.20 -7.02 12.81
C ASP A 240 1.68 -8.49 12.76
N ASP A 241 2.87 -8.71 12.23
CA ASP A 241 3.47 -10.06 12.16
C ASP A 241 4.05 -10.51 13.53
N ASN A 242 4.10 -9.62 14.52
CA ASN A 242 4.62 -9.91 15.85
C ASN A 242 3.49 -10.25 16.84
N ASP A 243 3.43 -11.52 17.24
CA ASP A 243 2.43 -12.05 18.19
C ASP A 243 2.44 -11.33 19.54
N ALA A 244 3.59 -10.88 20.05
CA ALA A 244 3.68 -10.17 21.33
C ALA A 244 3.05 -8.78 21.24
N VAL A 245 3.29 -8.07 20.13
CA VAL A 245 2.66 -6.77 19.84
C VAL A 245 1.14 -6.94 19.70
N ASN A 246 0.69 -7.98 19.00
CA ASN A 246 -0.73 -8.29 18.85
C ASN A 246 -1.41 -8.53 20.21
N ARG A 247 -0.75 -9.24 21.13
CA ARG A 247 -1.26 -9.44 22.50
C ARG A 247 -1.35 -8.13 23.28
N GLU A 248 -0.32 -7.30 23.24
CA GLU A 248 -0.35 -6.02 23.94
C GLU A 248 -1.45 -5.09 23.42
N VAL A 249 -1.58 -4.98 22.08
CA VAL A 249 -2.64 -4.16 21.45
C VAL A 249 -4.03 -4.70 21.78
N HIS A 250 -4.21 -6.03 21.78
CA HIS A 250 -5.44 -6.68 22.22
C HIS A 250 -5.83 -6.24 23.65
N ASP A 251 -4.92 -6.38 24.60
CA ASP A 251 -5.20 -6.09 26.01
C ASP A 251 -5.46 -4.61 26.24
N LEU A 252 -4.71 -3.72 25.57
CA LEU A 252 -4.94 -2.29 25.61
C LEU A 252 -6.34 -1.92 25.09
N LEU A 253 -6.76 -2.50 23.97
CA LEU A 253 -8.07 -2.22 23.35
C LEU A 253 -9.23 -2.71 24.22
N GLU A 254 -9.15 -3.92 24.78
CA GLU A 254 -10.19 -4.44 25.68
C GLU A 254 -10.27 -3.62 26.96
N GLU A 255 -9.14 -3.39 27.63
CA GLU A 255 -9.13 -2.76 28.96
C GLU A 255 -9.41 -1.27 28.93
N TYR A 256 -8.86 -0.53 27.96
CA TYR A 256 -8.90 0.92 27.96
C TYR A 256 -9.80 1.51 26.90
N ALA A 257 -10.05 0.82 25.79
CA ALA A 257 -11.00 1.26 24.76
C ALA A 257 -12.36 0.56 24.83
N GLU A 258 -12.60 -0.28 25.84
CA GLU A 258 -13.90 -0.93 26.07
C GLU A 258 -14.35 -1.78 24.87
N CYS A 259 -13.38 -2.29 24.10
CA CYS A 259 -13.63 -3.16 22.97
C CYS A 259 -13.97 -4.60 23.41
N THR A 260 -14.62 -5.35 22.53
CA THR A 260 -14.65 -6.82 22.60
C THR A 260 -13.75 -7.36 21.48
N CYS A 261 -12.63 -8.00 21.84
CA CYS A 261 -11.60 -8.36 20.88
C CYS A 261 -11.45 -9.88 20.71
N ILE A 262 -10.91 -10.25 19.56
CA ILE A 262 -10.50 -11.61 19.23
C ILE A 262 -9.09 -11.53 18.65
N LEU A 263 -8.18 -12.32 19.23
CA LEU A 263 -6.85 -12.52 18.67
C LEU A 263 -6.95 -13.51 17.48
N SER A 264 -6.43 -13.09 16.33
CA SER A 264 -6.34 -13.90 15.12
C SER A 264 -4.87 -14.18 14.78
N PRO A 265 -4.57 -15.15 13.90
CA PRO A 265 -3.20 -15.39 13.44
C PRO A 265 -2.56 -14.20 12.68
N PHE A 266 -3.36 -13.19 12.31
CA PHE A 266 -2.94 -12.05 11.51
C PHE A 266 -3.10 -10.72 12.24
N GLY A 267 -3.35 -10.75 13.56
CA GLY A 267 -3.55 -9.55 14.38
C GLY A 267 -4.83 -9.57 15.23
N VAL A 268 -5.40 -8.41 15.51
CA VAL A 268 -6.51 -8.21 16.45
C VAL A 268 -7.75 -7.69 15.73
N VAL A 269 -8.90 -8.31 15.96
CA VAL A 269 -10.21 -7.85 15.48
C VAL A 269 -11.09 -7.53 16.67
N CYS A 270 -11.61 -6.30 16.72
CA CYS A 270 -12.38 -5.79 17.84
C CYS A 270 -13.70 -5.16 17.38
N GLU A 271 -14.74 -5.33 18.17
CA GLU A 271 -16.05 -4.68 17.97
C GLU A 271 -16.46 -3.87 19.21
N LYS A 272 -17.46 -3.00 19.05
CA LYS A 272 -18.08 -2.19 20.12
C LYS A 272 -17.09 -1.28 20.86
N CYS A 273 -16.07 -0.83 20.16
CA CYS A 273 -15.00 -0.01 20.71
C CYS A 273 -15.42 1.43 20.99
N ASN A 274 -14.85 2.02 22.04
CA ASN A 274 -14.73 3.47 22.16
C ASN A 274 -13.67 3.97 21.17
N LEU A 275 -14.13 4.37 19.97
CA LEU A 275 -13.24 4.70 18.85
C LEU A 275 -12.21 5.79 19.15
N GLU A 276 -12.53 6.77 20.00
CA GLU A 276 -11.58 7.83 20.34
C GLU A 276 -10.41 7.29 21.18
N LYS A 277 -10.69 6.41 22.15
CA LYS A 277 -9.65 5.74 22.95
C LYS A 277 -8.89 4.71 22.12
N ALA A 278 -9.59 3.92 21.30
CA ALA A 278 -8.97 2.95 20.40
C ALA A 278 -8.00 3.64 19.43
N THR A 279 -8.39 4.78 18.86
CA THR A 279 -7.52 5.58 17.98
C THR A 279 -6.23 6.01 18.67
N LYS A 280 -6.29 6.37 19.96
CA LYS A 280 -5.09 6.71 20.76
C LYS A 280 -4.18 5.50 20.99
N ILE A 281 -4.78 4.34 21.26
CA ILE A 281 -4.03 3.08 21.45
C ILE A 281 -3.35 2.67 20.15
N LEU A 282 -4.03 2.77 19.00
CA LEU A 282 -3.44 2.47 17.70
C LEU A 282 -2.27 3.41 17.34
N ALA A 283 -2.27 4.65 17.81
CA ALA A 283 -1.09 5.51 17.74
C ALA A 283 0.06 5.00 18.61
N GLY A 284 -0.24 4.36 19.74
CA GLY A 284 0.74 3.75 20.65
C GLY A 284 1.32 2.42 20.19
N ALA A 285 0.63 1.70 19.30
CA ALA A 285 1.11 0.42 18.74
C ALA A 285 2.42 0.57 17.95
N THR A 286 2.68 1.75 17.40
CA THR A 286 3.90 2.04 16.64
C THR A 286 5.16 1.92 17.48
N SER A 287 6.18 1.22 16.95
CA SER A 287 7.46 0.90 17.62
C SER A 287 7.31 0.10 18.93
N CYS A 288 6.17 -0.57 19.13
CA CYS A 288 5.93 -1.41 20.33
C CYS A 288 6.98 -2.51 20.44
N ASP A 289 7.29 -3.20 19.34
CA ASP A 289 8.36 -4.19 19.24
C ASP A 289 9.71 -3.66 19.76
N VAL A 290 10.13 -2.48 19.31
CA VAL A 290 11.39 -1.85 19.73
C VAL A 290 11.36 -1.46 21.21
N ARG A 291 10.21 -1.00 21.72
CA ARG A 291 10.07 -0.70 23.16
C ARG A 291 10.17 -1.96 24.00
N LEU A 292 9.46 -3.02 23.61
CA LEU A 292 9.52 -4.32 24.27
C LEU A 292 10.94 -4.89 24.26
N GLU A 293 11.63 -4.86 23.12
CA GLU A 293 13.04 -5.30 23.02
C GLU A 293 13.94 -4.51 23.97
N ASN A 294 13.81 -3.17 24.01
CA ASN A 294 14.59 -2.35 24.95
C ASN A 294 14.30 -2.67 26.42
N LEU A 295 13.05 -2.97 26.78
CA LEU A 295 12.67 -3.36 28.14
C LEU A 295 13.25 -4.72 28.51
N MET A 296 13.18 -5.70 27.61
CA MET A 296 13.77 -7.03 27.82
C MET A 296 15.29 -6.97 27.91
N ASP A 297 15.96 -6.28 26.98
CA ASP A 297 17.42 -6.27 26.90
C ASP A 297 18.08 -5.38 27.96
N ARG A 298 17.53 -4.19 28.21
CA ARG A 298 18.19 -3.21 29.09
C ARG A 298 17.72 -3.28 30.53
N LYS A 299 16.46 -3.68 30.76
CA LYS A 299 15.91 -3.85 32.12
C LYS A 299 15.85 -5.32 32.56
N GLU A 300 16.30 -6.26 31.71
CA GLU A 300 16.33 -7.71 31.99
C GLU A 300 14.94 -8.25 32.40
N LEU A 301 13.89 -7.70 31.80
CA LEU A 301 12.51 -8.13 32.05
C LEU A 301 12.17 -9.37 31.20
N SER A 302 11.32 -10.24 31.72
CA SER A 302 10.63 -11.24 30.89
C SER A 302 9.66 -10.55 29.92
N GLU A 303 9.25 -11.24 28.85
CA GLU A 303 8.29 -10.70 27.87
C GLU A 303 7.00 -10.20 28.52
N GLU A 304 6.40 -10.99 29.42
CA GLU A 304 5.19 -10.60 30.16
C GLU A 304 5.39 -9.34 31.01
N GLN A 305 6.55 -9.22 31.67
CA GLN A 305 6.89 -8.04 32.46
C GLN A 305 7.16 -6.81 31.58
N ALA A 306 7.76 -7.01 30.41
CA ALA A 306 7.98 -5.94 29.44
C ALA A 306 6.65 -5.41 28.89
N ILE A 307 5.72 -6.30 28.52
CA ILE A 307 4.37 -5.94 28.06
C ILE A 307 3.64 -5.12 29.12
N GLU A 308 3.60 -5.57 30.37
CA GLU A 308 2.92 -4.84 31.45
C GLU A 308 3.57 -3.48 31.76
N GLU A 309 4.90 -3.39 31.65
CA GLU A 309 5.63 -2.13 31.83
C GLU A 309 5.34 -1.14 30.68
N ASP A 310 5.40 -1.59 29.41
CA ASP A 310 5.12 -0.75 28.23
C ASP A 310 3.68 -0.25 28.26
N LYS A 311 2.72 -1.16 28.46
CA LYS A 311 1.29 -0.86 28.65
C LYS A 311 1.09 0.24 29.69
N ARG A 312 1.73 0.13 30.86
CA ARG A 312 1.61 1.15 31.93
C ARG A 312 2.21 2.50 31.52
N GLU A 313 3.38 2.51 30.87
CA GLU A 313 4.01 3.73 30.39
C GLU A 313 3.16 4.40 29.29
N LEU A 314 2.64 3.62 28.35
CA LEU A 314 1.80 4.07 27.25
C LEU A 314 0.47 4.63 27.73
N VAL A 315 -0.25 3.92 28.59
CA VAL A 315 -1.54 4.36 29.17
C VAL A 315 -1.39 5.72 29.89
N ARG A 316 -0.30 5.90 30.66
CA ARG A 316 0.02 7.19 31.27
C ARG A 316 0.32 8.24 30.21
N ALA A 317 1.06 7.88 29.16
CA ALA A 317 1.39 8.81 28.09
C ALA A 317 0.15 9.29 27.33
N LEU A 318 -0.82 8.39 27.12
CA LEU A 318 -2.10 8.61 26.44
C LEU A 318 -3.18 9.26 27.31
N GLU A 319 -2.97 9.35 28.63
CA GLU A 319 -3.94 9.86 29.61
C GLU A 319 -5.26 9.07 29.60
N LEU A 320 -5.17 7.73 29.49
CA LEU A 320 -6.33 6.84 29.45
C LEU A 320 -6.85 6.44 30.84
N ILE A 321 -6.06 6.70 31.89
CA ILE A 321 -6.53 6.56 33.28
C ILE A 321 -7.32 7.81 33.65
N GLU A 322 -8.57 7.64 34.08
CA GLU A 322 -9.28 8.70 34.81
C GLU A 322 -8.37 9.10 35.98
N ARG A 323 -7.98 10.39 36.05
CA ARG A 323 -7.29 10.94 37.22
C ARG A 323 -8.00 10.35 38.44
N GLU A 324 -7.31 9.48 39.18
CA GLU A 324 -7.87 8.88 40.38
C GLU A 324 -8.58 10.00 41.12
N VAL A 325 -9.91 9.84 41.27
CA VAL A 325 -10.68 10.70 42.12
C VAL A 325 -9.91 10.73 43.42
N ILE A 326 -9.26 11.86 43.70
CA ILE A 326 -8.67 12.16 45.00
C ILE A 326 -9.86 12.14 45.94
N ARG A 327 -10.23 10.95 46.40
CA ARG A 327 -11.07 10.76 47.57
C ARG A 327 -10.16 11.14 48.71
N SER A 328 -10.08 12.44 48.94
CA SER A 328 -9.74 13.02 50.23
C SER A 328 -10.76 12.47 51.22
N SER A 329 -10.43 11.32 51.82
CA SER A 329 -11.04 10.84 53.05
C SER A 329 -10.66 11.75 54.21
#